data_AF-A0A066XV63-F1
#
_entry.id   AF-A0A066XV63-F1
#
_cell.length_a   1.000
_cell.length_b   1.000
_cell.length_c   1.000
_cell.angle_alpha   90.00
_cell.angle_beta   90.00
_cell.angle_gamma   90.00
#
_symmetry.space_group_name_H-M   'P 1'
#
loop_
_entity.id
_entity.type
_entity.pdbx_description
1 polymer ?
#
loop_
_entity_poly.entity_id
_entity_poly.type
_entity_poly.pdbx_seq_one_letter_code
_entity_poly.pdbx_strand_id
1 'polypeptide(L)'
;MKSVCVPRHCGLCRYQLNVGDFIVAGFTDSFLGIEYVQCRGRCHHDEKGVGCHIDCNNIVSPETFSEIHEVTAPDFEPSTIANKQRLRWLRSWLASILRTATQYRLPLEICSDIASRALEHEYERRLAVWYIDGIRGEVKSRVSRVALAKKIYARTVDFEGVRYIARLTNTTAADGRDILVFDPTSRTPADRLYVASDHLGIRQLLFTNSSGGCAIKQEPDVWWKTSSLNILSGVIRVQTDGLKLRKLTGKRVQLPKVAWGQPSSVPNRVRVEPICNAEPTFREDVEFYQALRTMDESALWIFMPLHAGEVLTEIWKYDGPLREAIALLLKTLHPLPPAPSRDGFTASGGPWIAAGPFGRSRLRPRSPSGAVPNLKG
;
A
#
# COMPACT_ATOMS: atom_id res chain seq x y z
N MET A 1 -5.80 -26.05 -21.05
CA MET A 1 -6.54 -25.80 -19.80
C MET A 1 -6.65 -24.31 -19.63
N LYS A 2 -7.85 -23.77 -19.37
CA LYS A 2 -7.99 -22.36 -19.00
C LYS A 2 -7.51 -22.21 -17.55
N SER A 3 -6.64 -21.24 -17.30
CA SER A 3 -6.17 -20.93 -15.95
C SER A 3 -6.81 -19.63 -15.49
N VAL A 4 -7.45 -19.66 -14.31
CA VAL A 4 -8.06 -18.49 -13.70
C VAL A 4 -7.17 -18.02 -12.56
N CYS A 5 -6.75 -16.75 -12.61
CA CYS A 5 -6.02 -16.14 -11.52
C CYS A 5 -6.97 -15.84 -10.37
N VAL A 6 -6.69 -16.42 -9.21
CA VAL A 6 -7.44 -16.17 -7.97
C VAL A 6 -6.57 -15.41 -6.97
N PRO A 7 -7.09 -14.36 -6.31
CA PRO A 7 -6.40 -13.66 -5.23
C PRO A 7 -5.96 -14.60 -4.11
N ARG A 8 -4.95 -14.19 -3.34
CA ARG A 8 -4.48 -14.99 -2.19
C ARG A 8 -5.46 -15.07 -1.04
N HIS A 9 -6.43 -14.17 -1.01
CA HIS A 9 -7.37 -14.01 0.09
C HIS A 9 -8.79 -14.25 -0.42
N CYS A 10 -9.61 -14.87 0.44
CA CYS A 10 -11.03 -15.06 0.21
C CYS A 10 -11.70 -13.69 0.02
N GLY A 11 -12.47 -13.56 -1.06
CA GLY A 11 -13.19 -12.33 -1.39
C GLY A 11 -14.34 -11.96 -0.43
N LEU A 12 -14.65 -12.81 0.55
CA LEU A 12 -15.70 -12.55 1.55
C LEU A 12 -15.11 -12.36 2.95
N CYS A 13 -14.29 -13.30 3.43
CA CYS A 13 -13.77 -13.26 4.79
C CYS A 13 -12.36 -12.64 4.91
N ARG A 14 -11.70 -12.38 3.77
CA ARG A 14 -10.31 -11.88 3.65
C ARG A 14 -9.23 -12.71 4.35
N TYR A 15 -9.51 -13.97 4.71
CA TYR A 15 -8.48 -14.92 5.14
C TYR A 15 -7.78 -15.55 3.93
N GLN A 16 -6.52 -15.96 4.12
CA GLN A 16 -5.73 -16.59 3.08
C GLN A 16 -6.40 -17.89 2.59
N LEU A 17 -6.43 -18.09 1.28
CA LEU A 17 -6.78 -19.35 0.64
C LEU A 17 -5.53 -20.26 0.68
N ASN A 18 -5.64 -21.37 1.39
CA ASN A 18 -4.55 -22.34 1.58
C ASN A 18 -4.74 -23.57 0.68
N VAL A 19 -3.65 -24.29 0.43
CA VAL A 19 -3.71 -25.58 -0.25
C VAL A 19 -4.57 -26.54 0.58
N GLY A 20 -5.56 -27.15 -0.06
CA GLY A 20 -6.55 -28.02 0.60
C GLY A 20 -7.83 -27.32 1.05
N ASP A 21 -7.91 -25.99 0.99
CA ASP A 21 -9.20 -25.30 1.16
C ASP A 21 -10.14 -25.64 -0.01
N PHE A 22 -11.40 -25.94 0.28
CA PHE A 22 -12.45 -25.98 -0.73
C PHE A 22 -12.85 -24.55 -1.10
N ILE A 23 -12.59 -24.16 -2.34
CA ILE A 23 -12.87 -22.80 -2.83
C ILE A 23 -13.91 -22.82 -3.95
N VAL A 24 -14.69 -21.74 -4.02
CA VAL A 24 -15.55 -21.40 -5.14
C VAL A 24 -14.95 -20.16 -5.80
N ALA A 25 -14.78 -20.18 -7.11
CA ALA A 25 -14.46 -18.97 -7.86
C ALA A 25 -15.74 -18.42 -8.48
N GLY A 26 -15.99 -17.13 -8.28
CA GLY A 26 -17.16 -16.43 -8.82
C GLY A 26 -17.08 -16.31 -10.35
N PHE A 27 -17.41 -17.38 -11.05
CA PHE A 27 -17.90 -17.35 -12.43
C PHE A 27 -19.18 -18.17 -12.49
N THR A 28 -20.22 -17.60 -13.07
CA THR A 28 -21.54 -18.21 -13.31
C THR A 28 -21.50 -19.30 -14.39
N ASP A 29 -20.32 -19.82 -14.76
CA ASP A 29 -20.19 -20.75 -15.87
C ASP A 29 -19.47 -22.03 -15.42
N SER A 30 -20.31 -23.04 -15.19
CA SER A 30 -19.97 -24.44 -15.02
C SER A 30 -19.22 -24.98 -16.24
N PHE A 31 -17.89 -24.90 -16.23
CA PHE A 31 -17.05 -25.64 -17.17
C PHE A 31 -16.01 -26.48 -16.42
N LEU A 32 -16.12 -27.80 -16.63
CA LEU A 32 -15.12 -28.79 -16.25
C LEU A 32 -13.79 -28.45 -16.94
N GLY A 33 -12.69 -28.40 -16.17
CA GLY A 33 -11.33 -28.21 -16.72
C GLY A 33 -10.68 -26.83 -16.50
N ILE A 34 -11.10 -26.08 -15.47
CA ILE A 34 -10.44 -24.82 -15.05
C ILE A 34 -9.45 -25.11 -13.93
N GLU A 35 -8.20 -24.65 -14.09
CA GLU A 35 -7.19 -24.66 -13.03
C GLU A 35 -7.14 -23.29 -12.34
N TYR A 36 -7.28 -23.27 -11.02
CA TYR A 36 -7.19 -22.05 -10.24
C TYR A 36 -5.74 -21.83 -9.79
N VAL A 37 -5.14 -20.74 -10.26
CA VAL A 37 -3.75 -20.42 -9.96
C VAL A 37 -3.67 -19.22 -9.03
N GLN A 38 -3.11 -19.44 -7.84
CA GLN A 38 -2.86 -18.36 -6.88
C GLN A 38 -1.63 -17.55 -7.33
N CYS A 39 -1.86 -16.33 -7.83
CA CYS A 39 -0.80 -15.52 -8.41
C CYS A 39 -0.23 -14.48 -7.43
N ARG A 40 1.07 -14.20 -7.55
CA ARG A 40 1.72 -13.06 -6.88
C ARG A 40 1.88 -11.90 -7.85
N GLY A 41 0.99 -10.92 -7.78
CA GLY A 41 1.09 -9.70 -8.59
C GLY A 41 0.58 -9.87 -10.03
N ARG A 42 1.29 -9.30 -11.02
CA ARG A 42 0.89 -9.42 -12.43
C ARG A 42 1.11 -10.85 -12.92
N CYS A 43 0.07 -11.47 -13.43
CA CYS A 43 0.10 -12.79 -14.06
C CYS A 43 -0.41 -12.70 -15.50
N HIS A 44 -0.03 -13.69 -16.32
CA HIS A 44 -0.43 -13.80 -17.73
C HIS A 44 -1.67 -14.69 -17.94
N HIS A 45 -2.44 -14.95 -16.89
CA HIS A 45 -3.66 -15.76 -16.99
C HIS A 45 -4.80 -14.99 -17.65
N ASP A 46 -5.61 -15.71 -18.43
CA ASP A 46 -6.63 -15.15 -19.31
C ASP A 46 -7.76 -14.43 -18.56
N GLU A 47 -8.07 -14.89 -17.34
CA GLU A 47 -9.21 -14.42 -16.56
C GLU A 47 -8.82 -14.17 -15.08
N LYS A 48 -9.31 -13.06 -14.51
CA LYS A 48 -9.19 -12.75 -13.08
C LYS A 48 -10.51 -13.06 -12.38
N GLY A 49 -10.49 -14.03 -11.47
CA GLY A 49 -11.64 -14.41 -10.66
C GLY A 49 -11.57 -13.87 -9.23
N VAL A 50 -12.68 -13.95 -8.51
CA VAL A 50 -12.73 -13.80 -7.05
C VAL A 50 -12.87 -15.20 -6.45
N GLY A 51 -11.91 -15.60 -5.63
CA GLY A 51 -11.97 -16.89 -4.93
C GLY A 51 -12.50 -16.70 -3.52
N CYS A 52 -13.38 -17.59 -3.09
CA CYS A 52 -13.97 -17.58 -1.77
C CYS A 52 -13.94 -18.98 -1.17
N HIS A 53 -13.78 -19.08 0.15
CA HIS A 53 -13.98 -20.36 0.83
C HIS A 53 -15.43 -20.82 0.68
N ILE A 54 -15.66 -22.13 0.54
CA ILE A 54 -16.99 -22.70 0.32
C ILE A 54 -17.96 -22.40 1.48
N ASP A 55 -17.48 -22.46 2.72
CA ASP A 55 -18.21 -22.14 3.94
C ASP A 55 -18.59 -20.65 4.01
N CYS A 56 -17.73 -19.76 3.50
CA CYS A 56 -18.06 -18.34 3.36
C CYS A 56 -19.16 -18.12 2.31
N ASN A 57 -19.07 -18.81 1.18
CA ASN A 57 -20.07 -18.71 0.12
C ASN A 57 -21.45 -19.20 0.59
N ASN A 58 -21.50 -20.20 1.47
CA ASN A 58 -22.76 -20.73 2.02
C ASN A 58 -23.48 -19.75 2.97
N ILE A 59 -22.84 -18.67 3.41
CA ILE A 59 -23.46 -17.64 4.26
C ILE A 59 -24.17 -16.58 3.42
N VAL A 60 -23.72 -16.34 2.20
CA VAL A 60 -24.13 -15.20 1.38
C VAL A 60 -25.02 -15.64 0.22
N SER A 61 -25.95 -14.80 -0.19
CA SER A 61 -26.70 -15.02 -1.43
C SER A 61 -25.89 -14.49 -2.62
N PRO A 62 -26.21 -14.89 -3.87
CA PRO A 62 -25.57 -14.34 -5.05
C PRO A 62 -25.68 -12.81 -5.15
N GLU A 63 -26.79 -12.23 -4.68
CA GLU A 63 -27.02 -10.79 -4.65
C GLU A 63 -26.11 -10.10 -3.64
N THR A 64 -25.97 -10.67 -2.44
CA THR A 64 -25.16 -10.06 -1.36
C THR A 64 -23.67 -10.31 -1.54
N PHE A 65 -23.27 -11.32 -2.32
CA PHE A 65 -21.87 -11.60 -2.63
C PHE A 65 -21.14 -10.38 -3.18
N SER A 66 -21.71 -9.72 -4.19
CA SER A 66 -21.07 -8.57 -4.85
C SER A 66 -20.92 -7.39 -3.87
N GLU A 67 -21.89 -7.18 -2.99
CA GLU A 67 -21.85 -6.12 -1.98
C GLU A 67 -20.77 -6.38 -0.93
N ILE A 68 -20.70 -7.60 -0.41
CA ILE A 68 -19.72 -7.99 0.61
C ILE A 68 -18.31 -7.99 0.01
N HIS A 69 -18.16 -8.46 -1.22
CA HIS A 69 -16.88 -8.45 -1.92
C HIS A 69 -16.36 -7.02 -2.11
N GLU A 70 -17.19 -6.07 -2.51
CA GLU A 70 -16.76 -4.67 -2.64
C GLU A 70 -16.31 -4.07 -1.29
N VAL A 71 -17.00 -4.40 -0.20
CA VAL A 71 -16.64 -3.94 1.14
C VAL A 71 -15.31 -4.52 1.61
N THR A 72 -14.98 -5.75 1.21
CA THR A 72 -13.82 -6.49 1.74
C THR A 72 -12.62 -6.55 0.81
N ALA A 73 -12.80 -6.24 -0.48
CA ALA A 73 -11.74 -6.23 -1.46
C ALA A 73 -10.70 -5.17 -1.10
N PRO A 74 -9.43 -5.55 -0.89
CA PRO A 74 -8.40 -4.58 -0.57
C PRO A 74 -7.85 -3.91 -1.85
N ASP A 75 -7.54 -2.61 -1.77
CA ASP A 75 -6.87 -1.87 -2.85
C ASP A 75 -5.39 -2.30 -3.01
N PHE A 76 -4.78 -2.78 -1.92
CA PHE A 76 -3.43 -3.35 -1.86
C PHE A 76 -3.33 -4.34 -0.69
N GLU A 77 -2.31 -5.20 -0.70
CA GLU A 77 -2.18 -6.26 0.30
C GLU A 77 -2.05 -5.71 1.74
N PRO A 78 -2.90 -6.14 2.71
CA PRO A 78 -2.76 -5.75 4.11
C PRO A 78 -1.45 -6.25 4.72
N SER A 79 -0.91 -5.50 5.67
CA SER A 79 0.23 -5.98 6.44
C SER A 79 -0.17 -7.07 7.45
N THR A 80 0.84 -7.75 7.98
CA THR A 80 0.67 -8.68 9.11
C THR A 80 0.16 -7.98 10.37
N ILE A 81 0.46 -6.68 10.55
CA ILE A 81 -0.01 -5.89 11.69
C ILE A 81 -1.51 -5.63 11.56
N ALA A 82 -1.96 -5.18 10.40
CA ALA A 82 -3.38 -4.97 10.10
C ALA A 82 -4.18 -6.27 10.28
N ASN A 83 -3.68 -7.39 9.78
CA ASN A 83 -4.33 -8.70 9.93
C ASN A 83 -4.43 -9.12 11.41
N LYS A 84 -3.37 -8.90 12.22
CA LYS A 84 -3.40 -9.18 13.67
C LYS A 84 -4.38 -8.28 14.41
N GLN A 85 -4.47 -6.99 14.04
CA GLN A 85 -5.41 -6.05 14.64
C GLN A 85 -6.86 -6.46 14.36
N ARG A 86 -7.17 -6.77 13.10
CA ARG A 86 -8.48 -7.28 12.68
C ARG A 86 -8.88 -8.53 13.46
N LEU A 87 -7.97 -9.48 13.62
CA LEU A 87 -8.25 -10.72 14.35
C LEU A 87 -8.56 -10.46 15.83
N ARG A 88 -7.78 -9.59 16.49
CA ARG A 88 -8.08 -9.17 17.87
C ARG A 88 -9.45 -8.49 17.98
N TRP A 89 -9.80 -7.68 16.98
CA TRP A 89 -11.10 -7.03 16.93
C TRP A 89 -12.24 -8.04 16.78
N LEU A 90 -12.13 -9.03 15.89
CA LEU A 90 -13.14 -10.09 15.73
C LEU A 90 -13.36 -10.88 17.03
N ARG A 91 -12.28 -11.21 17.75
CA ARG A 91 -12.34 -11.87 19.06
C ARG A 91 -13.06 -11.02 20.10
N SER A 92 -12.73 -9.74 20.18
CA SER A 92 -13.39 -8.79 21.08
C SER A 92 -14.89 -8.62 20.74
N TRP A 93 -15.21 -8.56 19.44
CA TRP A 93 -16.60 -8.49 18.98
C TRP A 93 -17.40 -9.73 19.36
N LEU A 94 -16.85 -10.93 19.13
CA LEU A 94 -17.48 -12.19 19.54
C LEU A 94 -17.67 -12.25 21.07
N ALA A 95 -16.67 -11.85 21.85
CA ALA A 95 -16.78 -11.80 23.30
C ALA A 95 -17.92 -10.87 23.74
N SER A 96 -18.10 -9.73 23.07
CA SER A 96 -19.23 -8.82 23.32
C SER A 96 -20.58 -9.46 22.99
N ILE A 97 -20.68 -10.21 21.88
CA ILE A 97 -21.90 -10.94 21.52
C ILE A 97 -22.23 -11.99 22.57
N LEU A 98 -21.24 -12.81 22.97
CA LEU A 98 -21.41 -13.85 23.99
C LEU A 98 -21.88 -13.27 25.32
N ARG A 99 -21.32 -12.13 25.72
CA ARG A 99 -21.74 -11.41 26.94
C ARG A 99 -23.20 -10.98 26.87
N THR A 100 -23.69 -10.56 25.70
CA THR A 100 -25.08 -10.13 25.51
C THR A 100 -26.05 -11.29 25.30
N ALA A 101 -25.62 -12.40 24.69
CA ALA A 101 -26.46 -13.53 24.35
C ALA A 101 -26.64 -14.51 25.52
N THR A 102 -25.70 -14.55 26.47
CA THR A 102 -25.77 -15.48 27.61
C THR A 102 -26.71 -14.96 28.69
N GLN A 103 -27.72 -15.76 29.02
CA GLN A 103 -28.70 -15.46 30.07
C GLN A 103 -28.04 -15.23 31.45
N TYR A 104 -26.86 -15.82 31.68
CA TYR A 104 -26.12 -15.75 32.93
C TYR A 104 -25.12 -14.58 33.03
N ARG A 105 -25.07 -13.68 32.03
CA ARG A 105 -24.14 -12.54 31.96
C ARG A 105 -22.72 -12.90 32.44
N LEU A 106 -22.08 -13.81 31.71
CA LEU A 106 -20.71 -14.22 32.02
C LEU A 106 -19.76 -13.01 32.08
N PRO A 107 -18.74 -13.02 32.98
CA PRO A 107 -17.71 -12.00 33.00
C PRO A 107 -17.01 -11.86 31.65
N LEU A 108 -16.52 -10.65 31.34
CA LEU A 108 -15.90 -10.35 30.06
C LEU A 108 -14.66 -11.21 29.80
N GLU A 109 -13.93 -11.56 30.85
CA GLU A 109 -12.75 -12.42 30.84
C GLU A 109 -13.13 -13.81 30.32
N ILE A 110 -14.22 -14.39 30.84
CA ILE A 110 -14.73 -15.70 30.42
C ILE A 110 -15.22 -15.65 28.97
N CYS A 111 -15.95 -14.60 28.58
CA CYS A 111 -16.37 -14.44 27.19
C CYS A 111 -15.17 -14.28 26.23
N SER A 112 -14.11 -13.60 26.67
CA SER A 112 -12.88 -13.41 25.88
C SER A 112 -12.11 -14.72 25.72
N ASP A 113 -12.05 -15.54 26.76
CA ASP A 113 -11.46 -16.89 26.72
C ASP A 113 -12.25 -17.81 25.79
N ILE A 114 -13.58 -17.82 25.89
CA ILE A 114 -14.45 -18.59 25.00
C ILE A 114 -14.26 -18.12 23.56
N ALA A 115 -14.31 -16.82 23.30
CA ALA A 115 -14.11 -16.27 21.96
C ALA A 115 -12.74 -16.64 21.38
N SER A 116 -11.69 -16.62 22.21
CA SER A 116 -10.34 -16.99 21.77
C SER A 116 -10.19 -18.47 21.43
N ARG A 117 -10.92 -19.35 22.13
CA ARG A 117 -10.95 -20.81 21.86
C ARG A 117 -11.89 -21.19 20.72
N ALA A 118 -13.04 -20.51 20.59
CA ALA A 118 -14.04 -20.81 19.58
C ALA A 118 -13.60 -20.39 18.17
N LEU A 119 -12.69 -19.43 18.08
CA LEU A 119 -12.15 -18.92 16.83
C LEU A 119 -10.95 -19.77 16.35
N GLU A 120 -11.21 -21.06 16.12
CA GLU A 120 -10.39 -21.88 15.23
C GLU A 120 -10.73 -21.53 13.77
N HIS A 121 -9.79 -21.74 12.84
CA HIS A 121 -9.74 -21.11 11.50
C HIS A 121 -11.07 -20.99 10.73
N GLU A 122 -11.97 -21.98 10.77
CA GLU A 122 -13.24 -21.94 10.05
C GLU A 122 -14.25 -20.95 10.68
N TYR A 123 -14.38 -20.94 12.00
CA TYR A 123 -15.30 -20.04 12.70
C TYR A 123 -14.89 -18.57 12.53
N GLU A 124 -13.58 -18.29 12.45
CA GLU A 124 -13.05 -16.96 12.16
C GLU A 124 -13.52 -16.43 10.80
N ARG A 125 -13.51 -17.31 9.78
CA ARG A 125 -13.95 -16.99 8.42
C ARG A 125 -15.44 -16.67 8.42
N ARG A 126 -16.25 -17.55 9.01
CA ARG A 126 -17.71 -17.40 9.08
C ARG A 126 -18.13 -16.17 9.87
N LEU A 127 -17.50 -15.91 11.01
CA LEU A 127 -17.76 -14.75 11.85
C LEU A 127 -17.50 -13.44 11.09
N ALA A 128 -16.41 -13.38 10.31
CA ALA A 128 -16.10 -12.22 9.49
C ALA A 128 -17.18 -11.93 8.45
N VAL A 129 -17.66 -12.96 7.75
CA VAL A 129 -18.75 -12.79 6.76
C VAL A 129 -20.04 -12.37 7.43
N TRP A 130 -20.41 -13.01 8.53
CA TRP A 130 -21.63 -12.71 9.28
C TRP A 130 -21.66 -11.27 9.81
N TYR A 131 -20.52 -10.76 10.28
CA TYR A 131 -20.40 -9.36 10.68
C TYR A 131 -20.79 -8.42 9.54
N ILE A 132 -20.21 -8.62 8.36
CA ILE A 132 -20.43 -7.75 7.20
C ILE A 132 -21.88 -7.85 6.71
N ASP A 133 -22.40 -9.08 6.65
CA ASP A 133 -23.78 -9.37 6.26
C ASP A 133 -24.80 -8.64 7.18
N GLY A 134 -24.48 -8.52 8.47
CA GLY A 134 -25.30 -7.81 9.46
C GLY A 134 -25.19 -6.28 9.45
N ILE A 135 -24.11 -5.70 8.90
CA ILE A 135 -23.89 -4.25 8.90
C ILE A 135 -24.08 -3.59 7.53
N ARG A 136 -24.36 -4.34 6.46
CA ARG A 136 -24.71 -3.71 5.18
C ARG A 136 -25.94 -2.83 5.37
N GLY A 137 -25.93 -1.68 4.72
CA GLY A 137 -27.11 -0.86 4.55
C GLY A 137 -27.57 -0.90 3.10
N GLU A 138 -28.83 -0.55 2.85
CA GLU A 138 -29.31 -0.29 1.50
C GLU A 138 -28.53 0.88 0.87
N VAL A 139 -27.81 0.60 -0.22
CA VAL A 139 -27.01 1.61 -0.92
C VAL A 139 -27.87 2.33 -1.96
N LYS A 140 -28.38 3.53 -1.62
CA LYS A 140 -29.21 4.32 -2.56
C LYS A 140 -28.43 4.89 -3.75
N SER A 141 -27.13 5.15 -3.61
CA SER A 141 -26.23 5.51 -4.72
C SER A 141 -24.77 5.27 -4.34
N ARG A 142 -24.03 4.56 -5.20
CA ARG A 142 -22.59 4.27 -5.02
C ARG A 142 -21.68 5.45 -5.34
N VAL A 143 -22.23 6.47 -6.00
CA VAL A 143 -21.48 7.66 -6.44
C VAL A 143 -22.24 8.91 -6.00
N SER A 144 -21.54 9.82 -5.33
CA SER A 144 -22.09 11.14 -5.01
C SER A 144 -21.09 12.25 -5.34
N ARG A 145 -21.57 13.49 -5.29
CA ARG A 145 -20.80 14.69 -5.61
C ARG A 145 -20.96 15.70 -4.49
N VAL A 146 -19.85 16.32 -4.09
CA VAL A 146 -19.84 17.43 -3.13
C VAL A 146 -19.17 18.65 -3.75
N ALA A 147 -19.79 19.80 -3.58
CA ALA A 147 -19.31 21.08 -4.07
C ALA A 147 -18.33 21.69 -3.06
N LEU A 148 -17.18 22.15 -3.55
CA LEU A 148 -16.18 22.89 -2.78
C LEU A 148 -16.57 24.36 -2.54
N ALA A 149 -17.63 24.85 -3.18
CA ALA A 149 -18.17 26.18 -2.89
C ALA A 149 -19.04 26.21 -1.62
N LYS A 150 -19.29 25.05 -0.99
CA LYS A 150 -20.13 24.91 0.20
C LYS A 150 -19.35 24.18 1.29
N LYS A 151 -19.81 24.31 2.54
CA LYS A 151 -19.29 23.48 3.64
C LYS A 151 -19.44 22.00 3.28
N ILE A 152 -18.44 21.20 3.63
CA ILE A 152 -18.46 19.75 3.42
C ILE A 152 -18.41 19.09 4.79
N TYR A 153 -19.33 18.18 5.01
CA TYR A 153 -19.40 17.36 6.20
C TYR A 153 -19.14 15.90 5.84
N ALA A 154 -18.51 15.18 6.76
CA ALA A 154 -18.23 13.77 6.66
C ALA A 154 -18.99 12.98 7.73
N ARG A 155 -19.55 11.84 7.33
CA ARG A 155 -20.02 10.83 8.28
C ARG A 155 -18.99 9.72 8.36
N THR A 156 -18.71 9.24 9.55
CA THR A 156 -17.78 8.14 9.77
C THR A 156 -18.51 6.82 10.04
N VAL A 157 -17.82 5.71 9.80
CA VAL A 157 -18.24 4.36 10.18
C VAL A 157 -17.04 3.61 10.75
N ASP A 158 -17.27 2.82 11.79
CA ASP A 158 -16.26 1.91 12.32
C ASP A 158 -16.45 0.53 11.68
N PHE A 159 -15.39 -0.03 11.09
CA PHE A 159 -15.38 -1.32 10.41
C PHE A 159 -14.12 -2.11 10.77
N GLU A 160 -14.30 -3.34 11.26
CA GLU A 160 -13.20 -4.24 11.68
C GLU A 160 -12.20 -3.62 12.69
N GLY A 161 -12.63 -2.61 13.45
CA GLY A 161 -11.83 -1.88 14.45
C GLY A 161 -11.16 -0.60 13.95
N VAL A 162 -11.41 -0.22 12.70
CA VAL A 162 -10.84 0.97 12.06
C VAL A 162 -11.96 1.94 11.68
N ARG A 163 -11.71 3.25 11.86
CA ARG A 163 -12.65 4.30 11.48
C ARG A 163 -12.40 4.77 10.05
N TYR A 164 -13.47 4.76 9.26
CA TYR A 164 -13.49 5.21 7.87
C TYR A 164 -14.47 6.36 7.67
N ILE A 165 -14.30 7.08 6.56
CA ILE A 165 -15.30 8.02 6.08
C ILE A 165 -16.34 7.23 5.30
N ALA A 166 -17.58 7.25 5.75
CA ALA A 166 -18.73 6.59 5.11
C ALA A 166 -19.24 7.38 3.90
N ARG A 167 -19.42 8.69 4.07
CA ARG A 167 -19.94 9.59 3.02
C ARG A 167 -19.52 11.04 3.26
N LEU A 168 -19.53 11.82 2.17
CA LEU A 168 -19.45 13.28 2.21
C LEU A 168 -20.79 13.90 1.79
N THR A 169 -21.13 15.05 2.38
CA THR A 169 -22.35 15.79 2.07
C THR A 169 -22.12 17.29 2.22
N ASN A 170 -22.87 18.10 1.45
CA ASN A 170 -22.93 19.54 1.64
C ASN A 170 -24.04 20.00 2.59
N THR A 171 -24.88 19.07 3.06
CA THR A 171 -25.97 19.32 4.01
C THR A 171 -25.83 18.38 5.19
N THR A 172 -26.01 18.90 6.40
CA THR A 172 -26.00 18.09 7.63
C THR A 172 -27.36 17.43 7.84
N ALA A 173 -27.35 16.18 8.28
CA ALA A 173 -28.55 15.59 8.85
C ALA A 173 -28.84 16.19 10.25
N ALA A 174 -30.10 16.17 10.66
CA ALA A 174 -30.53 16.65 11.98
C ALA A 174 -29.99 15.80 13.15
N ASP A 175 -29.41 14.63 12.87
CA ASP A 175 -28.89 13.69 13.88
C ASP A 175 -27.53 14.10 14.49
N GLY A 176 -26.92 15.20 14.02
CA GLY A 176 -25.68 15.74 14.59
C GLY A 176 -24.44 14.86 14.40
N ARG A 177 -24.52 13.78 13.62
CA ARG A 177 -23.40 12.82 13.41
C ARG A 177 -22.44 13.23 12.29
N ASP A 178 -22.74 14.30 11.57
CA ASP A 178 -21.93 14.77 10.45
C ASP A 178 -20.88 15.78 10.95
N ILE A 179 -19.61 15.49 10.71
CA ILE A 179 -18.46 16.28 11.18
C ILE A 179 -18.03 17.23 10.06
N LEU A 180 -17.86 18.52 10.34
CA LEU A 180 -17.36 19.50 9.37
C LEU A 180 -15.90 19.18 9.02
N VAL A 181 -15.63 18.91 7.74
CA VAL A 181 -14.26 18.61 7.24
C VAL A 181 -13.70 19.72 6.38
N PHE A 182 -14.55 20.59 5.82
CA PHE A 182 -14.11 21.73 5.02
C PHE A 182 -15.10 22.89 5.12
N ASP A 183 -14.55 24.09 5.32
CA ASP A 183 -15.31 25.34 5.33
C ASP A 183 -14.69 26.32 4.30
N PRO A 184 -15.37 26.62 3.19
CA PRO A 184 -14.87 27.56 2.19
C PRO A 184 -14.84 29.02 2.71
N THR A 185 -15.54 29.31 3.80
CA THR A 185 -15.59 30.65 4.42
C THR A 185 -14.55 30.83 5.53
N SER A 186 -13.67 29.84 5.74
CA SER A 186 -12.59 29.92 6.72
C SER A 186 -11.65 31.09 6.41
N ARG A 187 -11.17 31.76 7.47
CA ARG A 187 -10.21 32.87 7.38
C ARG A 187 -8.91 32.47 6.68
N THR A 188 -8.56 31.18 6.76
CA THR A 188 -7.42 30.60 6.07
C THR A 188 -7.94 29.65 4.98
N PRO A 189 -8.08 30.11 3.73
CA PRO A 189 -8.60 29.26 2.66
C PRO A 189 -7.65 28.09 2.43
N ALA A 190 -8.20 26.88 2.40
CA ALA A 190 -7.43 25.71 2.00
C ALA A 190 -7.19 25.75 0.49
N ASP A 191 -5.99 25.36 0.07
CA ASP A 191 -5.60 25.19 -1.34
C ASP A 191 -5.29 23.72 -1.66
N ARG A 192 -5.25 22.86 -0.65
CA ARG A 192 -4.88 21.44 -0.74
C ARG A 192 -5.84 20.52 0.01
N LEU A 193 -5.93 19.31 -0.52
CA LEU A 193 -6.58 18.17 0.07
C LEU A 193 -5.57 17.04 0.28
N TYR A 194 -5.43 16.60 1.52
CA TYR A 194 -4.74 15.37 1.87
C TYR A 194 -5.75 14.27 2.16
N VAL A 195 -5.54 13.11 1.55
CA VAL A 195 -6.40 11.94 1.68
C VAL A 195 -5.58 10.83 2.31
N ALA A 196 -5.94 10.42 3.53
CA ALA A 196 -5.39 9.24 4.18
C ALA A 196 -6.23 8.02 3.82
N SER A 197 -5.60 6.94 3.39
CA SER A 197 -6.28 5.68 3.08
C SER A 197 -5.41 4.50 3.50
N ASP A 198 -6.05 3.43 3.94
CA ASP A 198 -5.40 2.13 4.10
C ASP A 198 -5.81 1.20 2.95
N HIS A 199 -5.63 -0.11 3.15
CA HIS A 199 -5.97 -1.13 2.17
C HIS A 199 -7.49 -1.26 1.90
N LEU A 200 -8.36 -0.75 2.78
CA LEU A 200 -9.81 -0.90 2.68
C LEU A 200 -10.55 0.39 2.37
N GLY A 201 -9.99 1.55 2.67
CA GLY A 201 -10.67 2.79 2.31
C GLY A 201 -10.09 4.05 2.90
N ILE A 202 -10.86 5.13 2.72
CA ILE A 202 -10.45 6.47 3.14
C ILE A 202 -10.75 6.64 4.63
N ARG A 203 -9.71 6.92 5.39
CA ARG A 203 -9.77 7.12 6.85
C ARG A 203 -9.90 8.60 7.22
N GLN A 204 -9.25 9.48 6.48
CA GLN A 204 -9.19 10.90 6.84
C GLN A 204 -9.08 11.81 5.61
N LEU A 205 -9.69 12.98 5.72
CA LEU A 205 -9.54 14.09 4.77
C LEU A 205 -9.09 15.33 5.54
N LEU A 206 -8.05 15.98 5.03
CA LEU A 206 -7.53 17.21 5.61
C LEU A 206 -7.44 18.27 4.52
N PHE A 207 -8.17 19.36 4.74
CA PHE A 207 -8.14 20.53 3.89
C PHE A 207 -7.28 21.58 4.57
N THR A 208 -6.13 21.90 3.99
CA THR A 208 -5.20 22.86 4.58
C THR A 208 -4.64 23.81 3.51
N ASN A 209 -4.02 24.89 3.98
CA ASN A 209 -3.21 25.78 3.17
C ASN A 209 -1.78 25.21 3.04
N SER A 210 -1.14 25.38 1.89
CA SER A 210 0.25 25.04 1.59
C SER A 210 1.27 25.69 2.53
N SER A 211 0.94 26.81 3.17
CA SER A 211 1.78 27.49 4.16
C SER A 211 1.75 26.83 5.56
N GLY A 212 0.76 25.99 5.84
CA GLY A 212 0.63 25.27 7.11
C GLY A 212 1.28 23.89 7.00
N GLY A 213 2.48 23.72 7.56
CA GLY A 213 3.08 22.40 7.73
C GLY A 213 2.13 21.49 8.51
N CYS A 214 1.82 20.31 7.97
CA CYS A 214 0.97 19.36 8.65
C CYS A 214 1.86 18.42 9.48
N ALA A 215 1.88 18.60 10.80
CA ALA A 215 2.59 17.70 11.72
C ALA A 215 1.80 16.40 11.89
N ILE A 216 1.73 15.59 10.83
CA ILE A 216 1.07 14.28 10.86
C ILE A 216 2.12 13.23 11.18
N LYS A 217 1.90 12.52 12.29
CA LYS A 217 2.69 11.32 12.61
C LYS A 217 2.38 10.23 11.59
N GLN A 218 3.41 9.58 11.06
CA GLN A 218 3.25 8.40 10.24
C GLN A 218 2.53 7.30 11.03
N GLU A 219 1.51 6.72 10.41
CA GLU A 219 0.82 5.54 10.93
C GLU A 219 1.14 4.36 10.00
N PRO A 220 1.48 3.18 10.54
CA PRO A 220 1.62 1.97 9.73
C PRO A 220 0.36 1.70 8.90
N ASP A 221 0.54 1.20 7.68
CA ASP A 221 -0.53 0.85 6.73
C ASP A 221 -1.44 1.99 6.26
N VAL A 222 -1.13 3.24 6.62
CA VAL A 222 -1.83 4.43 6.14
C VAL A 222 -0.98 5.15 5.11
N TRP A 223 -1.60 5.43 3.97
CA TRP A 223 -0.98 6.10 2.85
C TRP A 223 -1.70 7.40 2.53
N TRP A 224 -0.92 8.44 2.29
CA TRP A 224 -1.36 9.80 2.05
C TRP A 224 -1.23 10.18 0.59
N LYS A 225 -2.31 10.71 0.02
CA LYS A 225 -2.34 11.33 -1.30
C LYS A 225 -2.61 12.81 -1.15
N THR A 226 -1.87 13.64 -1.88
CA THR A 226 -2.03 15.10 -1.87
C THR A 226 -2.62 15.56 -3.21
N SER A 227 -3.54 16.51 -3.19
CA SER A 227 -4.05 17.15 -4.41
C SER A 227 -4.37 18.61 -4.18
N SER A 228 -4.10 19.44 -5.19
CA SER A 228 -4.53 20.84 -5.19
C SER A 228 -6.03 20.93 -5.44
N LEU A 229 -6.72 21.77 -4.66
CA LEU A 229 -8.16 22.01 -4.83
C LEU A 229 -8.49 22.64 -6.18
N ASN A 230 -7.55 23.40 -6.76
CA ASN A 230 -7.70 24.00 -8.09
C ASN A 230 -7.92 22.93 -9.17
N ILE A 231 -7.23 21.79 -9.05
CA ILE A 231 -7.31 20.67 -10.01
C ILE A 231 -8.68 19.96 -9.93
N LEU A 232 -9.30 19.96 -8.74
CA LEU A 232 -10.59 19.29 -8.51
C LEU A 232 -11.77 20.01 -9.20
N SER A 233 -11.56 21.23 -9.75
CA SER A 233 -12.55 21.96 -10.54
C SER A 233 -13.86 22.21 -9.79
N GLY A 234 -13.77 22.51 -8.49
CA GLY A 234 -14.90 22.93 -7.65
C GLY A 234 -15.85 21.81 -7.18
N VAL A 235 -15.71 20.57 -7.67
CA VAL A 235 -16.56 19.44 -7.28
C VAL A 235 -15.72 18.18 -7.08
N ILE A 236 -15.93 17.51 -5.95
CA ILE A 236 -15.34 16.20 -5.67
C ILE A 236 -16.40 15.14 -5.91
N ARG A 237 -16.09 14.17 -6.77
CA ARG A 237 -16.86 12.94 -6.95
C ARG A 237 -16.30 11.87 -6.02
N VAL A 238 -17.17 11.30 -5.21
CA VAL A 238 -16.82 10.24 -4.26
C VAL A 238 -17.46 8.92 -4.69
N GLN A 239 -16.76 7.82 -4.44
CA GLN A 239 -17.26 6.46 -4.66
C GLN A 239 -17.21 5.69 -3.35
N THR A 240 -18.32 5.07 -2.99
CA THR A 240 -18.47 4.21 -1.81
C THR A 240 -18.64 2.75 -2.21
N ASP A 241 -18.20 1.83 -1.36
CA ASP A 241 -18.50 0.39 -1.44
C ASP A 241 -19.86 0.03 -0.80
N GLY A 242 -20.60 1.04 -0.33
CA GLY A 242 -21.86 0.88 0.40
C GLY A 242 -21.72 1.08 1.91
N LEU A 243 -20.50 0.91 2.44
CA LEU A 243 -20.18 1.15 3.84
C LEU A 243 -19.25 2.35 4.00
N LYS A 244 -18.19 2.43 3.20
CA LYS A 244 -17.10 3.39 3.29
C LYS A 244 -16.65 3.91 1.94
N LEU A 245 -16.06 5.11 1.95
CA LEU A 245 -15.49 5.73 0.77
C LEU A 245 -14.22 5.00 0.34
N ARG A 246 -14.17 4.66 -0.94
CA ARG A 246 -13.05 3.99 -1.59
C ARG A 246 -12.24 4.94 -2.44
N LYS A 247 -12.91 5.82 -3.19
CA LYS A 247 -12.23 6.67 -4.18
C LYS A 247 -12.77 8.08 -4.16
N LEU A 248 -11.85 9.01 -4.39
CA LEU A 248 -12.13 10.42 -4.63
C LEU A 248 -11.57 10.79 -6.00
N THR A 249 -12.35 11.53 -6.78
CA THR A 249 -11.97 11.99 -8.11
C THR A 249 -12.43 13.42 -8.31
N GLY A 250 -11.63 14.23 -9.00
CA GLY A 250 -12.07 15.54 -9.47
C GLY A 250 -12.93 15.42 -10.72
N LYS A 251 -13.56 16.52 -11.16
CA LYS A 251 -14.42 16.54 -12.35
C LYS A 251 -13.71 16.07 -13.63
N ARG A 252 -12.40 16.29 -13.75
CA ARG A 252 -11.60 15.96 -14.95
C ARG A 252 -10.28 15.25 -14.66
N VAL A 253 -9.95 14.96 -13.40
CA VAL A 253 -8.62 14.47 -12.99
C VAL A 253 -8.76 13.40 -11.90
N GLN A 254 -8.06 12.28 -12.07
CA GLN A 254 -7.88 11.27 -11.02
C GLN A 254 -6.86 11.78 -9.99
N LEU A 255 -7.08 11.50 -8.71
CA LEU A 255 -6.05 11.75 -7.70
C LEU A 255 -4.74 11.02 -8.10
N PRO A 256 -3.58 11.54 -7.68
CA PRO A 256 -2.30 10.89 -7.95
C PRO A 256 -2.31 9.41 -7.57
N LYS A 257 -1.70 8.58 -8.42
CA LYS A 257 -1.53 7.15 -8.14
C LYS A 257 -0.53 6.90 -7.01
N VAL A 258 0.45 7.79 -6.86
CA VAL A 258 1.51 7.71 -5.84
C VAL A 258 0.96 8.17 -4.50
N ALA A 259 1.27 7.41 -3.44
CA ALA A 259 0.92 7.72 -2.06
C ALA A 259 2.16 7.55 -1.17
N TRP A 260 2.15 8.20 -0.01
CA TRP A 260 3.32 8.31 0.87
C TRP A 260 2.94 7.96 2.31
N GLY A 261 3.90 7.52 3.14
CA GLY A 261 3.64 7.23 4.56
C GLY A 261 3.28 8.47 5.39
N GLN A 262 3.59 9.67 4.90
CA GLN A 262 3.21 10.95 5.49
C GLN A 262 2.71 11.90 4.39
N PRO A 263 1.87 12.90 4.70
CA PRO A 263 1.40 13.85 3.71
C PRO A 263 2.56 14.66 3.14
N SER A 264 2.78 14.58 1.83
CA SER A 264 3.80 15.40 1.19
C SER A 264 3.34 16.85 1.08
N SER A 265 4.07 17.75 1.74
CA SER A 265 3.86 19.20 1.68
C SER A 265 4.33 19.84 0.38
N VAL A 266 4.85 19.09 -0.60
CA VAL A 266 5.34 19.66 -1.88
C VAL A 266 4.96 18.75 -3.05
N PRO A 267 4.41 19.25 -4.18
CA PRO A 267 4.03 18.42 -5.34
C PRO A 267 5.18 17.76 -6.12
N ASN A 268 6.38 17.65 -5.54
CA ASN A 268 7.60 17.18 -6.19
C ASN A 268 8.67 16.77 -5.15
N ARG A 269 9.85 16.34 -5.63
CA ARG A 269 11.10 16.12 -4.87
C ARG A 269 11.06 15.02 -3.79
N VAL A 270 12.19 14.86 -3.10
CA VAL A 270 12.56 13.75 -2.17
C VAL A 270 13.54 14.29 -1.10
N ARG A 271 14.11 13.44 -0.22
CA ARG A 271 15.11 13.79 0.82
C ARG A 271 16.51 13.24 0.47
N VAL A 272 17.58 13.85 1.02
CA VAL A 272 18.99 13.54 0.74
C VAL A 272 19.88 13.74 1.98
N GLU A 273 20.59 12.68 2.38
CA GLU A 273 21.61 12.66 3.45
C GLU A 273 22.91 11.95 2.95
N PRO A 274 24.04 12.02 3.68
CA PRO A 274 25.32 11.46 3.27
C PRO A 274 25.63 10.07 3.91
N ILE A 275 26.57 9.32 3.32
CA ILE A 275 27.17 8.12 3.93
C ILE A 275 28.72 8.20 3.73
N CYS A 276 29.50 7.60 4.64
CA CYS A 276 30.97 7.71 4.70
C CYS A 276 31.70 6.34 4.59
N ASN A 277 33.01 6.33 4.84
CA ASN A 277 33.94 5.24 4.46
C ASN A 277 33.72 3.93 5.25
N ALA A 278 33.71 2.79 4.52
CA ALA A 278 34.09 1.48 5.01
C ALA A 278 34.56 0.61 3.82
N GLU A 279 35.70 -0.06 3.95
CA GLU A 279 36.26 -0.93 2.90
C GLU A 279 35.49 -2.27 2.79
N PRO A 280 35.30 -2.83 1.59
CA PRO A 280 34.51 -4.04 1.39
C PRO A 280 35.38 -5.30 1.58
N THR A 281 35.12 -6.09 2.62
CA THR A 281 35.62 -7.47 2.70
C THR A 281 34.56 -8.47 2.26
N PHE A 282 34.95 -9.33 1.32
CA PHE A 282 34.11 -10.28 0.60
C PHE A 282 33.75 -11.51 1.47
N ARG A 283 32.65 -11.39 2.21
CA ARG A 283 31.79 -12.49 2.67
C ARG A 283 30.47 -11.83 3.02
N GLU A 284 29.34 -12.48 2.72
CA GLU A 284 28.00 -11.97 3.03
C GLU A 284 27.77 -11.93 4.55
N ASP A 285 28.49 -11.02 5.21
CA ASP A 285 28.29 -10.65 6.57
C ASP A 285 27.33 -9.47 6.58
N VAL A 286 26.05 -9.78 6.79
CA VAL A 286 25.02 -8.74 6.92
C VAL A 286 25.08 -8.04 8.27
N GLU A 287 25.95 -8.46 9.20
CA GLU A 287 26.19 -7.73 10.44
C GLU A 287 26.77 -6.35 10.17
N PHE A 288 27.54 -6.18 9.10
CA PHE A 288 27.99 -4.86 8.65
C PHE A 288 26.81 -3.89 8.42
N TYR A 289 25.74 -4.34 7.75
CA TYR A 289 24.55 -3.51 7.49
C TYR A 289 23.75 -3.22 8.77
N GLN A 290 23.79 -4.12 9.74
CA GLN A 290 23.12 -3.94 11.03
C GLN A 290 23.92 -3.03 11.97
N ALA A 291 25.25 -3.14 11.98
CA ALA A 291 26.17 -2.32 12.77
C ALA A 291 26.24 -0.85 12.32
N LEU A 292 26.02 -0.57 11.04
CA LEU A 292 25.91 0.82 10.53
C LEU A 292 24.54 1.45 10.78
N ARG A 293 23.46 0.67 10.83
CA ARG A 293 22.13 1.15 11.26
C ARG A 293 22.12 1.63 12.71
N THR A 294 22.98 1.06 13.55
CA THR A 294 23.19 1.55 14.91
C THR A 294 24.01 2.84 15.00
N MET A 295 24.70 3.25 13.93
CA MET A 295 25.49 4.50 13.90
C MET A 295 24.78 5.68 13.22
N ASP A 296 23.90 5.45 12.24
CA ASP A 296 23.14 6.53 11.56
C ASP A 296 21.83 6.01 10.94
N GLU A 297 20.66 6.54 11.38
CA GLU A 297 19.35 6.18 10.79
C GLU A 297 19.12 6.75 9.39
N SER A 298 19.92 7.72 8.93
CA SER A 298 19.73 8.34 7.62
C SER A 298 20.13 7.45 6.43
N ALA A 299 20.87 6.36 6.69
CA ALA A 299 21.39 5.47 5.65
C ALA A 299 20.30 4.58 5.04
N LEU A 300 20.15 4.64 3.71
CA LEU A 300 19.16 3.88 2.95
C LEU A 300 19.87 2.93 1.97
N TRP A 301 19.68 1.63 2.19
CA TRP A 301 20.26 0.57 1.35
C TRP A 301 19.25 0.15 0.28
N ILE A 302 19.69 0.12 -0.99
CA ILE A 302 18.87 -0.30 -2.12
C ILE A 302 19.52 -1.55 -2.72
N PHE A 303 18.87 -2.70 -2.56
CA PHE A 303 19.25 -3.94 -3.24
C PHE A 303 18.79 -3.87 -4.70
N MET A 304 19.74 -3.98 -5.64
CA MET A 304 19.47 -4.09 -7.06
C MET A 304 20.15 -5.36 -7.61
N PRO A 305 19.38 -6.41 -7.95
CA PRO A 305 19.96 -7.62 -8.54
C PRO A 305 20.43 -7.33 -9.97
N LEU A 306 21.66 -7.72 -10.30
CA LEU A 306 22.20 -7.73 -11.67
C LEU A 306 22.29 -9.16 -12.20
N HIS A 307 22.15 -9.33 -13.52
CA HIS A 307 22.33 -10.62 -14.18
C HIS A 307 23.83 -11.00 -14.32
N ALA A 308 24.12 -12.29 -14.53
CA ALA A 308 25.51 -12.75 -14.66
C ALA A 308 26.19 -12.11 -15.89
N GLY A 309 27.30 -11.40 -15.65
CA GLY A 309 28.01 -10.65 -16.69
C GLY A 309 27.48 -9.25 -16.95
N GLU A 310 26.34 -8.85 -16.35
CA GLU A 310 25.85 -7.47 -16.38
C GLU A 310 26.69 -6.62 -15.41
N VAL A 311 27.27 -5.54 -15.94
CA VAL A 311 28.10 -4.62 -15.17
C VAL A 311 27.44 -3.24 -15.09
N LEU A 312 27.39 -2.67 -13.89
CA LEU A 312 26.89 -1.31 -13.64
C LEU A 312 27.97 -0.30 -14.08
N THR A 313 27.81 0.25 -15.29
CA THR A 313 28.84 1.09 -15.91
C THR A 313 28.73 2.56 -15.52
N GLU A 314 27.53 3.07 -15.26
CA GLU A 314 27.34 4.49 -14.94
C GLU A 314 26.25 4.71 -13.87
N ILE A 315 26.48 5.71 -13.01
CA ILE A 315 25.48 6.26 -12.09
C ILE A 315 25.35 7.77 -12.36
N TRP A 316 24.31 8.17 -13.09
CA TRP A 316 23.97 9.59 -13.24
C TRP A 316 23.11 10.01 -12.05
N LYS A 317 23.78 10.43 -10.97
CA LYS A 317 23.15 11.08 -9.83
C LYS A 317 22.68 12.48 -10.21
N TYR A 318 21.44 12.80 -9.86
CA TYR A 318 20.87 14.15 -9.89
C TYR A 318 20.57 14.60 -8.47
N ASP A 319 21.14 15.74 -8.06
CA ASP A 319 20.69 16.52 -6.90
C ASP A 319 19.73 17.62 -7.41
N GLY A 320 18.53 17.70 -6.85
CA GLY A 320 17.54 18.70 -7.24
C GLY A 320 17.90 20.13 -6.83
N PRO A 321 17.26 21.17 -7.42
CA PRO A 321 17.38 22.51 -6.89
C PRO A 321 16.89 22.51 -5.44
N LEU A 322 17.79 22.88 -4.51
CA LEU A 322 17.67 22.85 -3.05
C LEU A 322 18.01 21.53 -2.33
N ARG A 323 18.60 20.52 -2.99
CA ARG A 323 19.02 19.22 -2.40
C ARG A 323 17.91 18.38 -1.75
N GLU A 324 16.70 18.90 -1.68
CA GLU A 324 15.52 18.06 -1.87
C GLU A 324 15.51 17.51 -3.31
N ALA A 325 15.16 16.23 -3.41
CA ALA A 325 15.42 15.30 -4.51
C ALA A 325 16.88 14.84 -4.66
N ILE A 326 17.08 13.54 -4.42
CA ILE A 326 17.97 12.72 -5.27
C ILE A 326 17.13 12.10 -6.38
N ALA A 327 17.74 11.88 -7.54
CA ALA A 327 17.39 10.77 -8.42
C ALA A 327 18.68 10.02 -8.78
N LEU A 328 18.61 8.69 -8.80
CA LEU A 328 19.70 7.83 -9.26
C LEU A 328 19.25 7.18 -10.55
N LEU A 329 19.92 7.53 -11.65
CA LEU A 329 19.84 6.77 -12.89
C LEU A 329 21.02 5.81 -12.92
N LEU A 330 20.72 4.52 -12.97
CA LEU A 330 21.70 3.44 -13.03
C LEU A 330 21.69 2.89 -14.45
N LYS A 331 22.82 3.00 -15.16
CA LYS A 331 22.98 2.45 -16.50
C LYS A 331 23.76 1.16 -16.39
N THR A 332 23.14 0.07 -16.80
CA THR A 332 23.80 -1.23 -16.87
C THR A 332 24.22 -1.51 -18.30
N LEU A 333 25.39 -2.14 -18.44
CA LEU A 333 25.81 -2.78 -19.66
C LEU A 333 25.77 -4.27 -19.37
N HIS A 334 24.77 -4.96 -19.91
CA HIS A 334 24.98 -6.36 -20.27
C HIS A 334 25.84 -6.34 -21.54
N PRO A 335 27.09 -6.84 -21.52
CA PRO A 335 27.89 -7.00 -22.72
C PRO A 335 27.09 -7.88 -23.69
N LEU A 336 27.07 -7.54 -24.98
CA LEU A 336 26.73 -8.52 -26.01
C LEU A 336 27.61 -9.76 -25.74
N PRO A 337 27.06 -10.99 -25.80
CA PRO A 337 27.90 -12.17 -25.67
C PRO A 337 29.06 -12.01 -26.65
N PRO A 338 30.32 -12.15 -26.22
CA PRO A 338 31.43 -12.12 -27.16
C PRO A 338 31.10 -13.11 -28.27
N ALA A 339 31.23 -12.70 -29.53
CA ALA A 339 31.26 -13.64 -30.65
C ALA A 339 32.20 -14.78 -30.23
N PRO A 340 31.81 -16.05 -30.37
CA PRO A 340 32.43 -17.16 -29.65
C PRO A 340 33.94 -17.18 -29.90
N SER A 341 34.68 -16.60 -28.97
CA SER A 341 36.12 -16.76 -28.89
C SER A 341 36.33 -18.00 -28.05
N ARG A 342 36.88 -19.01 -28.72
CA ARG A 342 37.56 -20.12 -28.08
C ARG A 342 38.43 -19.55 -26.96
N ASP A 343 38.14 -20.00 -25.75
CA ASP A 343 38.98 -20.02 -24.54
C ASP A 343 38.26 -19.35 -23.36
N GLY A 344 37.94 -20.21 -22.40
CA GLY A 344 37.16 -19.87 -21.21
C GLY A 344 37.93 -19.05 -20.19
N PHE A 345 37.20 -18.37 -19.31
CA PHE A 345 37.20 -18.55 -17.86
C PHE A 345 36.23 -17.52 -17.23
N THR A 346 35.77 -17.88 -16.04
CA THR A 346 34.73 -17.27 -15.20
C THR A 346 35.05 -15.87 -14.66
N ALA A 347 34.03 -15.00 -14.52
CA ALA A 347 34.12 -13.84 -13.63
C ALA A 347 32.80 -13.61 -12.87
N SER A 348 32.87 -13.84 -11.56
CA SER A 348 31.96 -13.40 -10.50
C SER A 348 32.10 -11.89 -10.25
N GLY A 349 31.01 -11.13 -10.21
CA GLY A 349 31.02 -9.72 -9.84
C GLY A 349 29.73 -9.34 -9.11
N GLY A 350 29.83 -8.98 -7.83
CA GLY A 350 28.71 -8.49 -7.02
C GLY A 350 28.42 -6.99 -7.25
N PRO A 351 27.18 -6.50 -7.13
CA PRO A 351 26.81 -5.16 -7.57
C PRO A 351 26.43 -4.24 -6.40
N TRP A 352 27.37 -3.44 -5.90
CA TRP A 352 27.08 -2.46 -4.84
C TRP A 352 27.92 -1.20 -5.02
N ILE A 353 27.30 0.00 -4.91
CA ILE A 353 28.00 1.29 -4.91
C ILE A 353 27.33 2.24 -3.91
N ALA A 354 28.14 2.98 -3.15
CA ALA A 354 27.75 4.01 -2.18
C ALA A 354 28.35 5.38 -2.57
N ALA A 355 27.97 6.50 -1.92
CA ALA A 355 28.54 7.82 -2.25
C ALA A 355 28.60 8.82 -1.07
N GLY A 356 29.80 9.36 -0.80
CA GLY A 356 30.05 10.42 0.17
C GLY A 356 30.26 11.80 -0.49
N PRO A 357 29.37 12.81 -0.30
CA PRO A 357 29.41 14.08 -1.02
C PRO A 357 30.41 15.11 -0.43
N PHE A 358 31.70 14.85 -0.57
CA PHE A 358 32.78 15.60 0.09
C PHE A 358 33.14 16.99 -0.51
N GLY A 359 33.85 17.79 0.30
CA GLY A 359 34.35 19.13 -0.02
C GLY A 359 35.67 19.14 -0.81
N ARG A 360 35.83 20.19 -1.62
CA ARG A 360 36.90 20.43 -2.60
C ARG A 360 38.32 20.26 -2.05
N SER A 361 39.10 19.40 -2.69
CA SER A 361 40.55 19.58 -2.85
C SER A 361 40.92 19.26 -4.30
N ARG A 362 41.56 20.23 -4.99
CA ARG A 362 42.13 20.02 -6.32
C ARG A 362 43.34 19.11 -6.15
N LEU A 363 43.27 17.88 -6.66
CA LEU A 363 44.45 17.08 -6.97
C LEU A 363 44.55 16.99 -8.49
N ARG A 364 45.55 17.68 -9.05
CA ARG A 364 45.99 17.48 -10.44
C ARG A 364 46.53 16.05 -10.57
N PRO A 365 46.25 15.31 -11.65
CA PRO A 365 46.99 14.09 -11.95
C PRO A 365 48.44 14.48 -12.33
N ARG A 366 49.42 13.97 -11.59
CA ARG A 366 50.77 13.75 -12.13
C ARG A 366 50.69 12.49 -13.00
N SER A 367 51.00 12.63 -14.28
CA SER A 367 51.19 11.52 -15.21
C SER A 367 52.34 10.61 -14.75
N PRO A 368 52.21 9.29 -14.88
CA PRO A 368 53.34 8.40 -15.04
C PRO A 368 53.27 7.75 -16.42
N SER A 369 53.99 8.30 -17.39
CA SER A 369 54.37 7.57 -18.61
C SER A 369 55.87 7.34 -18.56
N GLY A 370 56.27 6.15 -18.13
CA GLY A 370 57.64 5.64 -18.27
C GLY A 370 57.77 4.82 -19.54
N ALA A 371 58.63 5.31 -20.45
CA ALA A 371 59.58 4.61 -21.34
C ALA A 371 59.09 3.42 -22.22
N VAL A 372 59.03 3.53 -23.56
CA VAL A 372 60.09 3.25 -24.61
C VAL A 372 60.06 1.75 -25.03
N PRO A 373 60.35 1.28 -26.30
CA PRO A 373 61.15 1.88 -27.41
C PRO A 373 60.64 1.76 -28.88
N ASN A 374 61.29 2.56 -29.74
CA ASN A 374 61.81 2.37 -31.13
C ASN A 374 61.18 1.36 -32.12
N LEU A 375 61.05 1.83 -33.39
CA LEU A 375 61.92 1.49 -34.54
C LEU A 375 61.47 2.33 -35.77
N LYS A 376 62.30 3.28 -36.23
CA LYS A 376 63.18 3.26 -37.41
C LYS A 376 62.49 3.39 -38.78
N GLY A 377 62.95 4.41 -39.52
CA GLY A 377 62.65 4.73 -40.91
C GLY A 377 63.08 6.16 -41.18
#